data_AF-A0A816BM24-F1
#
_entry.id   AF-A0A816BM24-F1
#
_cell.length_a   1.000
_cell.length_b   1.000
_cell.length_c   1.000
_cell.angle_alpha   90.00
_cell.angle_beta   90.00
_cell.angle_gamma   90.00
#
_symmetry.space_group_name_H-M   'P 1'
#
loop_
_entity.id
_entity.type
_entity.pdbx_description
1 polymer ?
#
loop_
_entity_poly.entity_id
_entity_poly.type
_entity_poly.pdbx_seq_one_letter_code
_entity_poly.pdbx_strand_id
1 'polypeptide(L)'
;MRTTRKRQKKPKQIINSSPVVKKSRRTRAKVYTITPVSNTHNIRQTEGLTLKAYVGDGSILLVYNLDSTLTRNLAGFAIQCTPSSGQPYIIQNRINFRTNYTSHTTAVQRVWTPSTIAPIQKFSWLDILKSIDPVSYSYQVTALYFVDENTSDVKPGAKAVVTVQKNSLSFENLKIGFTRGYLSSQAYSENFHNAPIQPSGPKTVGYDTTPYEKQYEWLGYHARELIFNFLDECIADKSITVDVFAFDLDEPDIIRRFVKLGSRLRLFLDNASLHVGPHAIEPQVQALIKKSAGSNNVQSGHFKRFAHNKVIIQKQNDKPIKVLTGSTNFSIRGLYVQSNNVLVFNDSVVADLYEQAFQEAFINMNKFSSSQIASRWFDVNNEKGLPSLSVAFSPHSTYHVSLDKVAAAVENAKSSVLFAIMQLSGTGPVMDAIKNLHQRKTIFTYGVTQSEGGDVNVFPPGSSNG
;
A
#
# COMPACT_ATOMS: atom_id res chain seq x y z
N MET A 1 12.77 -58.58 -60.24
CA MET A 1 13.82 -57.78 -60.91
C MET A 1 13.17 -56.54 -61.52
N ARG A 2 13.74 -55.35 -61.25
CA ARG A 2 13.70 -54.07 -61.99
C ARG A 2 12.49 -53.70 -62.90
N THR A 3 11.81 -52.60 -62.51
CA THR A 3 11.57 -51.30 -63.23
C THR A 3 11.25 -51.34 -64.74
N THR A 4 10.27 -50.64 -65.35
CA THR A 4 9.67 -49.28 -65.27
C THR A 4 8.38 -49.30 -66.15
N ARG A 5 7.36 -48.41 -66.12
CA ARG A 5 7.35 -46.96 -66.46
C ARG A 5 5.95 -46.33 -66.24
N LYS A 6 5.95 -45.12 -65.64
CA LYS A 6 5.09 -43.92 -65.73
C LYS A 6 3.62 -43.98 -66.23
N ARG A 7 2.72 -43.31 -65.48
CA ARG A 7 1.68 -42.40 -66.03
C ARG A 7 1.38 -41.22 -65.10
N GLN A 8 1.20 -40.04 -65.70
CA GLN A 8 1.06 -38.72 -65.09
C GLN A 8 -0.40 -38.36 -64.72
N LYS A 9 -0.52 -37.42 -63.78
CA LYS A 9 -1.72 -36.87 -63.10
C LYS A 9 -2.58 -35.94 -63.97
N LYS A 10 -3.87 -35.81 -63.58
CA LYS A 10 -4.65 -34.56 -63.60
C LYS A 10 -5.41 -34.42 -62.27
N PRO A 11 -5.29 -33.30 -61.51
CA PRO A 11 -6.09 -33.03 -60.31
C PRO A 11 -7.34 -32.18 -60.60
N LYS A 12 -8.45 -32.48 -59.91
CA LYS A 12 -9.72 -31.73 -59.93
C LYS A 12 -9.65 -30.51 -58.98
N GLN A 13 -10.12 -29.36 -59.46
CA GLN A 13 -10.13 -28.08 -58.77
C GLN A 13 -11.33 -27.97 -57.80
N ILE A 14 -11.03 -27.45 -56.60
CA ILE A 14 -11.94 -27.20 -55.48
C ILE A 14 -12.42 -25.75 -55.57
N ILE A 15 -13.74 -25.52 -55.46
CA ILE A 15 -14.38 -24.21 -55.43
C ILE A 15 -14.73 -23.84 -53.97
N ASN A 16 -14.41 -22.60 -53.61
CA ASN A 16 -14.58 -21.96 -52.31
C ASN A 16 -16.02 -22.02 -51.77
N SER A 17 -16.17 -22.38 -50.49
CA SER A 17 -17.30 -21.95 -49.66
C SER A 17 -16.84 -21.72 -48.21
N SER A 18 -17.10 -20.50 -47.72
CA SER A 18 -16.76 -20.04 -46.37
C SER A 18 -17.59 -20.77 -45.30
N PRO A 19 -17.03 -21.22 -44.17
CA PRO A 19 -17.83 -21.74 -43.07
C PRO A 19 -18.40 -20.59 -42.23
N VAL A 20 -19.73 -20.62 -42.10
CA VAL A 20 -20.56 -19.82 -41.20
C VAL A 20 -20.06 -19.94 -39.76
N VAL A 21 -19.60 -18.83 -39.17
CA VAL A 21 -19.27 -18.73 -37.75
C VAL A 21 -20.56 -18.79 -36.93
N LYS A 22 -20.74 -19.88 -36.17
CA LYS A 22 -21.77 -19.98 -35.12
C LYS A 22 -21.50 -18.89 -34.08
N LYS A 23 -22.44 -17.95 -33.92
CA LYS A 23 -22.45 -16.94 -32.86
C LYS A 23 -22.37 -17.63 -31.50
N SER A 24 -21.23 -17.54 -30.82
CA SER A 24 -21.16 -17.85 -29.39
C SER A 24 -21.91 -16.75 -28.64
N ARG A 25 -22.81 -17.15 -27.73
CA ARG A 25 -23.46 -16.25 -26.78
C ARG A 25 -22.35 -15.61 -25.93
N ARG A 26 -21.99 -14.37 -26.22
CA ARG A 26 -21.23 -13.50 -25.32
C ARG A 26 -22.05 -13.34 -24.04
N THR A 27 -21.66 -14.01 -22.98
CA THR A 27 -22.02 -13.65 -21.61
C THR A 27 -21.49 -12.23 -21.40
N ARG A 28 -22.39 -11.24 -21.35
CA ARG A 28 -22.04 -9.89 -20.92
C ARG A 28 -21.48 -10.00 -19.50
N ALA A 29 -20.19 -9.74 -19.34
CA ALA A 29 -19.63 -9.44 -18.04
C ALA A 29 -20.47 -8.29 -17.46
N LYS A 30 -21.13 -8.54 -16.32
CA LYS A 30 -21.74 -7.46 -15.54
C LYS A 30 -20.60 -6.51 -15.19
N VAL A 31 -20.60 -5.35 -15.80
CA VAL A 31 -19.78 -4.22 -15.37
C VAL A 31 -20.37 -3.82 -14.03
N TYR A 32 -19.73 -4.25 -12.94
CA TYR A 32 -20.03 -3.74 -11.62
C TYR A 32 -19.54 -2.30 -11.61
N THR A 33 -20.46 -1.35 -11.80
CA THR A 33 -20.21 0.05 -11.50
C THR A 33 -19.97 0.13 -10.00
N ILE A 34 -18.71 0.25 -9.60
CA ILE A 34 -18.37 0.66 -8.25
C ILE A 34 -18.92 2.07 -8.11
N THR A 35 -20.10 2.22 -7.50
CA THR A 35 -20.57 3.51 -7.04
C THR A 35 -19.59 3.94 -5.95
N PRO A 36 -18.81 5.01 -6.13
CA PRO A 36 -17.99 5.52 -5.05
C PRO A 36 -18.93 5.83 -3.89
N VAL A 37 -18.62 5.34 -2.69
CA VAL A 37 -19.21 5.87 -1.46
C VAL A 37 -19.07 7.39 -1.55
N SER A 38 -20.20 8.09 -1.55
CA SER A 38 -20.30 9.46 -2.03
C SER A 38 -19.46 10.41 -1.17
N ASN A 39 -18.24 10.72 -1.63
CA ASN A 39 -17.39 11.81 -1.13
C ASN A 39 -17.83 13.17 -1.70
N THR A 40 -19.13 13.40 -1.87
CA THR A 40 -19.71 14.60 -2.50
C THR A 40 -19.44 15.89 -1.71
N HIS A 41 -18.90 15.80 -0.48
CA HIS A 41 -18.49 16.95 0.32
C HIS A 41 -17.03 17.38 0.16
N ASN A 42 -16.19 16.59 -0.51
CA ASN A 42 -14.75 16.85 -0.54
C ASN A 42 -14.28 17.58 -1.80
N ILE A 43 -15.17 18.04 -2.69
CA ILE A 43 -14.83 18.81 -3.89
C ILE A 43 -15.52 20.16 -3.83
N ARG A 44 -14.77 21.23 -4.11
CA ARG A 44 -15.28 22.59 -4.26
C ARG A 44 -14.63 23.27 -5.46
N GLN A 45 -15.44 23.99 -6.22
CA GLN A 45 -14.98 24.82 -7.32
C GLN A 45 -15.50 26.24 -7.11
N THR A 46 -14.61 27.21 -7.12
CA THR A 46 -14.90 28.62 -6.93
C THR A 46 -13.96 29.41 -7.82
N GLU A 47 -14.47 30.31 -8.66
CA GLU A 47 -13.65 31.22 -9.49
C GLU A 47 -12.54 30.50 -10.29
N GLY A 48 -12.85 29.35 -10.89
CA GLY A 48 -11.89 28.56 -11.68
C GLY A 48 -10.85 27.77 -10.87
N LEU A 49 -10.83 27.88 -9.53
CA LEU A 49 -10.05 27.03 -8.64
C LEU A 49 -10.91 25.86 -8.16
N THR A 50 -10.48 24.63 -8.45
CA THR A 50 -11.07 23.40 -7.92
C THR A 50 -10.17 22.84 -6.82
N LEU A 51 -10.73 22.48 -5.67
CA LEU A 51 -10.04 21.85 -4.56
C LEU A 51 -10.74 20.54 -4.19
N LYS A 52 -9.95 19.48 -4.02
CA LYS A 52 -10.38 18.20 -3.50
C LYS A 52 -9.49 17.74 -2.34
N ALA A 53 -10.09 17.12 -1.33
CA ALA A 53 -9.38 16.48 -0.23
C ALA A 53 -9.65 14.97 -0.15
N TYR A 54 -8.60 14.20 0.14
CA TYR A 54 -8.66 12.76 0.40
C TYR A 54 -8.11 12.50 1.80
N VAL A 55 -8.91 11.86 2.63
CA VAL A 55 -8.53 11.51 4.01
C VAL A 55 -7.78 10.18 3.99
N GLY A 56 -6.56 10.20 4.52
CA GLY A 56 -5.71 9.04 4.75
C GLY A 56 -5.58 8.73 6.24
N ASP A 57 -4.77 7.72 6.54
CA ASP A 57 -4.39 7.42 7.92
C ASP A 57 -3.42 8.48 8.45
N GLY A 58 -3.86 9.30 9.41
CA GLY A 58 -3.07 10.38 9.97
C GLY A 58 -2.71 11.52 9.01
N SER A 59 -3.33 11.57 7.83
CA SER A 59 -2.93 12.48 6.75
C SER A 59 -4.10 12.91 5.88
N ILE A 60 -3.95 14.06 5.22
CA ILE A 60 -4.94 14.61 4.29
C ILE A 60 -4.23 15.02 3.00
N LEU A 61 -4.53 14.34 1.91
CA LEU A 61 -4.05 14.70 0.58
C LEU A 61 -5.01 15.73 -0.03
N LEU A 62 -4.51 16.95 -0.16
CA LEU A 62 -5.13 18.01 -0.93
C LEU A 62 -4.65 17.92 -2.38
N VAL A 63 -5.58 18.03 -3.31
CA VAL A 63 -5.31 18.15 -4.74
C VAL A 63 -6.21 19.23 -5.28
N TYR A 64 -5.64 20.14 -6.05
CA TYR A 64 -6.35 21.27 -6.58
C TYR A 64 -5.94 21.50 -8.02
N ASN A 65 -6.80 22.18 -8.77
CA ASN A 65 -6.60 22.52 -10.16
C ASN A 65 -7.08 23.95 -10.40
N LEU A 66 -6.43 24.65 -11.33
CA LEU A 66 -6.77 26.02 -11.68
C LEU A 66 -7.08 26.09 -13.17
N ASP A 67 -8.12 26.84 -13.54
CA ASP A 67 -8.42 27.13 -14.94
C ASP A 67 -7.18 27.72 -15.63
N SER A 68 -6.88 27.23 -16.84
CA SER A 68 -5.70 27.65 -17.59
C SER A 68 -5.71 29.15 -17.89
N THR A 69 -6.89 29.77 -18.03
CA THR A 69 -7.03 31.22 -18.23
C THR A 69 -6.59 32.03 -17.02
N LEU A 70 -6.46 31.41 -15.85
CA LEU A 70 -6.09 32.05 -14.58
C LEU A 70 -4.64 31.78 -14.18
N THR A 71 -3.81 31.23 -15.08
CA THR A 71 -2.42 30.84 -14.75
C THR A 71 -1.38 31.94 -15.00
N ARG A 72 -1.76 33.04 -15.67
CA ARG A 72 -0.86 34.16 -15.91
C ARG A 72 -0.37 34.74 -14.58
N ASN A 73 0.96 34.82 -14.41
CA ASN A 73 1.65 35.29 -13.21
C ASN A 73 1.35 34.48 -11.93
N LEU A 74 0.89 33.24 -12.06
CA LEU A 74 0.67 32.36 -10.91
C LEU A 74 2.01 32.09 -10.19
N ALA A 75 2.09 32.49 -8.92
CA ALA A 75 3.24 32.24 -8.06
C ALA A 75 3.14 30.88 -7.34
N GLY A 76 1.92 30.39 -7.11
CA GLY A 76 1.62 29.10 -6.49
C GLY A 76 0.40 29.19 -5.59
N PHE A 77 0.38 28.39 -4.51
CA PHE A 77 -0.80 28.26 -3.65
C PHE A 77 -0.47 28.46 -2.17
N ALA A 78 -1.27 29.26 -1.48
CA ALA A 78 -1.30 29.31 -0.02
C ALA A 78 -2.32 28.31 0.52
N ILE A 79 -1.96 27.62 1.60
CA ILE A 79 -2.83 26.64 2.26
C ILE A 79 -2.96 27.00 3.74
N GLN A 80 -4.20 27.16 4.18
CA GLN A 80 -4.57 27.31 5.60
C GLN A 80 -5.36 26.09 6.04
N CYS A 81 -5.00 25.53 7.20
CA CYS A 81 -5.75 24.49 7.87
C CYS A 81 -6.39 25.08 9.13
N THR A 82 -7.66 24.73 9.38
CA THR A 82 -8.40 25.08 10.59
C THR A 82 -9.00 23.82 11.19
N PRO A 83 -8.37 23.23 12.23
CA PRO A 83 -8.97 22.16 13.02
C PRO A 83 -10.17 22.67 13.81
N SER A 84 -11.24 21.88 13.96
CA SER A 84 -12.41 22.31 14.74
C SER A 84 -12.14 22.48 16.24
N SER A 85 -11.08 21.85 16.76
CA SER A 85 -10.66 21.92 18.16
C SER A 85 -9.43 22.82 18.39
N GLY A 86 -8.96 23.54 17.37
CA GLY A 86 -7.68 24.24 17.42
C GLY A 86 -7.69 25.56 16.66
N GLN A 87 -6.58 26.29 16.78
CA GLN A 87 -6.40 27.55 16.05
C GLN A 87 -6.03 27.28 14.58
N PRO A 88 -6.49 28.14 13.65
CA PRO A 88 -6.02 28.11 12.27
C PRO A 88 -4.49 28.23 12.19
N TYR A 89 -3.89 27.50 11.25
CA TYR A 89 -2.47 27.62 10.93
C TYR A 89 -2.24 27.62 9.42
N ILE A 90 -1.20 28.35 9.01
CA ILE A 90 -0.74 28.38 7.62
C ILE A 90 0.29 27.28 7.42
N ILE A 91 0.11 26.48 6.36
CA ILE A 91 1.11 25.51 5.94
C ILE A 91 2.39 26.25 5.57
N GLN A 92 3.50 25.77 6.13
CA GLN A 92 4.82 26.35 5.94
C GLN A 92 5.52 25.72 4.72
N ASN A 93 6.35 26.50 4.06
CA ASN A 93 7.17 26.08 2.93
C ASN A 93 8.66 26.30 3.25
N ARG A 94 9.50 25.32 2.91
CA ARG A 94 10.98 25.43 3.04
C ARG A 94 11.64 26.01 1.80
N ILE A 95 10.89 26.16 0.70
CA ILE A 95 11.38 26.78 -0.54
C ILE A 95 10.72 28.15 -0.64
N ASN A 96 11.52 29.19 -0.80
CA ASN A 96 11.03 30.57 -0.93
C ASN A 96 11.82 31.30 -2.03
N PHE A 97 11.31 32.45 -2.48
CA PHE A 97 11.91 33.23 -3.58
C PHE A 97 13.12 34.09 -3.17
N ARG A 98 13.35 34.26 -1.87
CA ARG A 98 14.34 35.19 -1.33
C ARG A 98 15.64 34.51 -0.91
N THR A 99 15.63 33.19 -0.77
CA THR A 99 16.78 32.39 -0.31
C THR A 99 17.19 31.38 -1.37
N ASN A 100 18.43 31.48 -1.83
CA ASN A 100 19.02 30.47 -2.71
C ASN A 100 19.40 29.22 -1.93
N TYR A 101 18.92 28.07 -2.38
CA TYR A 101 19.27 26.77 -1.84
C TYR A 101 20.21 26.04 -2.79
N THR A 102 21.29 25.47 -2.24
CA THR A 102 22.27 24.65 -2.99
C THR A 102 22.40 23.28 -2.35
N SER A 103 23.18 22.39 -2.97
CA SER A 103 23.55 21.10 -2.38
C SER A 103 24.26 21.22 -1.02
N HIS A 104 24.83 22.39 -0.71
CA HIS A 104 25.51 22.65 0.57
C HIS A 104 24.59 23.24 1.64
N THR A 105 23.32 23.55 1.32
CA THR A 105 22.38 24.07 2.32
C THR A 105 22.01 22.98 3.33
N THR A 106 22.33 23.24 4.60
CA THR A 106 21.96 22.39 5.74
C THR A 106 20.48 22.52 6.11
N ALA A 107 19.95 21.58 6.90
CA ALA A 107 18.55 21.64 7.35
C ALA A 107 18.25 22.91 8.17
N VAL A 108 19.18 23.36 9.01
CA VAL A 108 19.03 24.56 9.85
C VAL A 108 18.95 25.86 9.02
N GLN A 109 19.60 25.88 7.85
CA GLN A 109 19.56 27.02 6.94
C GLN A 109 18.26 27.09 6.09
N ARG A 110 17.42 26.05 6.14
CA ARG A 110 16.12 26.03 5.44
C ARG A 110 15.05 26.68 6.32
N VAL A 111 14.88 27.99 6.16
CA VAL A 111 13.88 28.78 6.87
C VAL A 111 12.46 28.38 6.46
N TRP A 112 11.62 28.07 7.44
CA TRP A 112 10.18 27.90 7.24
C TRP A 112 9.53 29.25 6.98
N THR A 113 8.86 29.38 5.84
CA THR A 113 8.13 30.59 5.45
C THR A 113 6.65 30.24 5.26
N PRO A 114 5.69 31.04 5.78
CA PRO A 114 4.27 30.80 5.55
C PRO A 114 3.97 30.73 4.04
N SER A 115 3.11 29.79 3.62
CA SER A 115 2.72 29.66 2.21
C SER A 115 1.98 30.89 1.64
N THR A 116 1.53 31.80 2.51
CA THR A 116 1.01 33.13 2.11
C THR A 116 2.09 34.08 1.60
N ILE A 117 3.37 33.82 1.91
CA ILE A 117 4.54 34.60 1.47
C ILE A 117 5.39 33.78 0.48
N ALA A 118 5.53 32.47 0.72
CA ALA A 118 6.25 31.52 -0.13
C ALA A 118 5.29 30.44 -0.67
N PRO A 119 4.52 30.73 -1.73
CA PRO A 119 3.47 29.86 -2.22
C PRO A 119 3.98 28.46 -2.60
N ILE A 120 3.17 27.44 -2.34
CA ILE A 120 3.48 26.06 -2.72
C ILE A 120 3.33 25.94 -4.24
N GLN A 121 4.42 25.61 -4.93
CA GLN A 121 4.46 25.45 -6.39
C GLN A 121 4.12 24.01 -6.82
N LYS A 122 3.03 23.49 -6.28
CA LYS A 122 2.49 22.17 -6.59
C LYS A 122 0.97 22.23 -6.57
N PHE A 123 0.33 21.41 -7.41
CA PHE A 123 -1.12 21.21 -7.44
C PHE A 123 -1.62 20.16 -6.43
N SER A 124 -0.74 19.70 -5.54
CA SER A 124 -1.08 18.80 -4.47
C SER A 124 -0.23 19.05 -3.23
N TRP A 125 -0.78 18.71 -2.06
CA TRP A 125 -0.10 18.76 -0.79
C TRP A 125 -0.60 17.66 0.14
N LEU A 126 0.32 16.92 0.76
CA LEU A 126 -0.01 15.93 1.79
C LEU A 126 0.24 16.55 3.17
N ASP A 127 -0.83 16.89 3.89
CA ASP A 127 -0.73 17.36 5.26
C ASP A 127 -0.68 16.16 6.22
N ILE A 128 0.38 16.06 7.02
CA ILE A 128 0.51 15.02 8.06
C ILE A 128 0.03 15.62 9.39
N LEU A 129 -1.03 15.05 9.94
CA LEU A 129 -1.69 15.59 11.11
C LEU A 129 -0.84 15.38 12.36
N LYS A 130 -0.81 16.39 13.23
CA LYS A 130 -0.05 16.36 14.49
C LYS A 130 -0.66 15.44 15.54
N SER A 131 -1.98 15.22 15.49
CA SER A 131 -2.73 14.36 16.41
C SER A 131 -3.65 13.43 15.63
N ILE A 132 -4.02 12.30 16.24
CA ILE A 132 -5.04 11.35 15.78
C ILE A 132 -6.47 11.69 16.27
N ASP A 133 -6.66 12.77 17.02
CA ASP A 133 -7.98 13.13 17.57
C ASP A 133 -9.08 13.23 16.50
N PRO A 134 -10.31 12.78 16.80
CA PRO A 134 -11.44 12.80 15.89
C PRO A 134 -12.00 14.23 15.76
N VAL A 135 -11.30 15.04 14.98
CA VAL A 135 -11.67 16.44 14.73
C VAL A 135 -11.90 16.65 13.24
N SER A 136 -12.75 17.62 12.91
CA SER A 136 -12.93 18.05 11.53
C SER A 136 -11.85 19.06 11.16
N TYR A 137 -11.45 19.08 9.89
CA TYR A 137 -10.45 20.01 9.38
C TYR A 137 -11.03 20.76 8.20
N SER A 138 -10.94 22.09 8.25
CA SER A 138 -11.24 22.96 7.12
C SER A 138 -9.94 23.41 6.46
N TYR A 139 -9.79 23.12 5.16
CA TYR A 139 -8.66 23.53 4.35
C TYR A 139 -9.08 24.59 3.35
N GLN A 140 -8.43 25.75 3.41
CA GLN A 140 -8.54 26.78 2.40
C GLN A 140 -7.28 26.77 1.53
N VAL A 141 -7.47 26.67 0.21
CA VAL A 141 -6.43 26.90 -0.78
C VAL A 141 -6.70 28.20 -1.50
N THR A 142 -5.68 29.05 -1.60
CA THR A 142 -5.73 30.34 -2.29
C THR A 142 -4.67 30.38 -3.38
N ALA A 143 -5.06 30.66 -4.63
CA ALA A 143 -4.12 30.94 -5.70
C ALA A 143 -3.42 32.29 -5.42
N LEU A 144 -2.10 32.31 -5.46
CA LEU A 144 -1.28 33.50 -5.26
C LEU A 144 -0.58 33.88 -6.56
N TYR A 145 -0.52 35.17 -6.84
CA TYR A 145 0.02 35.75 -8.07
C TYR A 145 1.15 36.70 -7.74
N PHE A 146 2.19 36.74 -8.58
CA PHE A 146 3.19 37.80 -8.49
C PHE A 146 2.53 39.16 -8.73
N VAL A 147 2.89 40.16 -7.92
CA VAL A 147 2.41 41.53 -8.08
C VAL A 147 2.95 42.12 -9.39
N ASP A 148 4.21 41.86 -9.68
CA ASP A 148 4.91 42.21 -10.92
C ASP A 148 5.98 41.14 -11.26
N GLU A 149 6.58 41.21 -12.45
CA GLU A 149 7.54 40.21 -12.94
C GLU A 149 8.93 40.28 -12.28
N ASN A 150 9.23 41.36 -11.55
CA ASN A 150 10.54 41.66 -10.97
C ASN A 150 10.56 41.57 -9.43
N THR A 151 9.44 41.23 -8.79
CA THR A 151 9.35 41.11 -7.33
C THR A 151 8.97 39.70 -6.89
N SER A 152 9.32 39.40 -5.63
CA SER A 152 8.86 38.18 -4.94
C SER A 152 7.54 38.40 -4.18
N ASP A 153 6.93 39.57 -4.34
CA ASP A 153 5.72 39.93 -3.62
C ASP A 153 4.52 39.33 -4.32
N VAL A 154 3.58 38.84 -3.52
CA VAL A 154 2.42 38.08 -4.00
C VAL A 154 1.12 38.69 -3.52
N LYS A 155 0.09 38.56 -4.36
CA LYS A 155 -1.30 38.96 -4.06
C LYS A 155 -2.26 37.78 -4.21
N PRO A 156 -3.32 37.71 -3.40
CA PRO A 156 -4.30 36.63 -3.48
C PRO A 156 -5.24 36.79 -4.67
N GLY A 157 -5.63 35.66 -5.26
CA GLY A 157 -6.75 35.54 -6.20
C GLY A 157 -7.77 34.51 -5.71
N ALA A 158 -8.20 33.61 -6.61
CA ALA A 158 -9.25 32.62 -6.37
C ALA A 158 -9.01 31.75 -5.12
N LYS A 159 -10.10 31.43 -4.41
CA LYS A 159 -10.07 30.68 -3.14
C LYS A 159 -11.09 29.55 -3.15
N ALA A 160 -10.69 28.39 -2.66
CA ALA A 160 -11.58 27.25 -2.43
C ALA A 160 -11.37 26.70 -1.02
N VAL A 161 -12.46 26.28 -0.38
CA VAL A 161 -12.45 25.75 0.99
C VAL A 161 -13.12 24.39 1.00
N VAL A 162 -12.50 23.37 1.56
CA VAL A 162 -13.11 22.05 1.79
C VAL A 162 -13.04 21.70 3.27
N THR A 163 -14.07 21.03 3.77
CA THR A 163 -14.09 20.51 5.14
C THR A 163 -14.14 19.00 5.09
N VAL A 164 -13.26 18.35 5.84
CA VAL A 164 -13.18 16.90 5.92
C VAL A 164 -13.30 16.41 7.36
N GLN A 165 -13.91 15.24 7.51
CA GLN A 165 -13.99 14.52 8.77
C GLN A 165 -12.95 13.41 8.76
N LYS A 166 -12.09 13.37 9.76
CA LYS A 166 -10.98 12.41 9.85
C LYS A 166 -11.42 10.95 9.87
N ASN A 167 -12.59 10.65 10.43
CA ASN A 167 -13.13 9.30 10.51
C ASN A 167 -13.76 8.80 9.20
N SER A 168 -13.53 9.45 8.05
CA SER A 168 -14.14 9.05 6.79
C SER A 168 -13.55 7.78 6.16
N LEU A 169 -12.49 7.20 6.73
CA LEU A 169 -12.07 5.82 6.44
C LEU A 169 -12.85 4.81 7.30
N SER A 170 -14.18 4.94 7.33
CA SER A 170 -15.08 4.19 8.22
C SER A 170 -15.69 3.00 7.49
N PHE A 171 -14.96 1.90 7.48
CA PHE A 171 -15.58 0.59 7.33
C PHE A 171 -15.77 0.01 8.72
N GLU A 172 -17.01 -0.34 9.07
CA GLU A 172 -17.34 -0.92 10.39
C GLU A 172 -16.48 -2.15 10.70
N ASN A 173 -16.22 -2.98 9.67
CA ASN A 173 -15.52 -4.24 9.79
C ASN A 173 -14.13 -4.27 9.13
N LEU A 174 -13.60 -3.12 8.70
CA LEU A 174 -12.24 -3.00 8.18
C LEU A 174 -11.51 -1.80 8.81
N LYS A 175 -10.42 -2.10 9.51
CA LYS A 175 -9.46 -1.08 9.96
C LYS A 175 -8.23 -1.08 9.07
N ILE A 176 -7.72 0.11 8.78
CA ILE A 176 -6.53 0.32 7.96
C ILE A 176 -5.59 1.20 8.77
N GLY A 177 -4.35 0.76 8.94
CA GLY A 177 -3.30 1.54 9.59
C GLY A 177 -2.02 1.48 8.78
N PHE A 178 -1.27 2.58 8.75
CA PHE A 178 0.02 2.68 8.09
C PHE A 178 1.11 2.86 9.15
N THR A 179 2.31 2.37 8.84
CA THR A 179 3.50 2.84 9.54
C THR A 179 3.82 4.24 9.04
N ARG A 180 4.40 5.07 9.92
CA ARG A 180 5.04 6.31 9.47
C ARG A 180 6.33 5.97 8.75
N GLY A 181 7.15 5.08 9.31
CA GLY A 181 8.15 4.28 8.58
C GLY A 181 9.13 5.04 7.67
N TYR A 182 9.75 6.13 8.16
CA TYR A 182 10.81 6.86 7.45
C TYR A 182 11.90 7.36 8.42
N LEU A 183 12.87 6.50 8.75
CA LEU A 183 14.03 6.89 9.57
C LEU A 183 14.85 8.03 8.95
N SER A 184 14.91 8.09 7.62
CA SER A 184 15.64 9.13 6.88
C SER A 184 14.87 10.45 6.76
N SER A 185 13.68 10.56 7.37
CA SER A 185 12.88 11.78 7.30
C SER A 185 13.50 12.92 8.12
N GLN A 186 13.36 14.15 7.62
CA GLN A 186 13.73 15.36 8.37
C GLN A 186 12.96 15.43 9.70
N ALA A 187 11.70 14.97 9.72
CA ALA A 187 10.89 14.92 10.91
C ALA A 187 11.46 13.97 11.98
N TYR A 188 12.04 12.82 11.60
CA TYR A 188 12.70 11.94 12.58
C TYR A 188 13.97 12.57 13.16
N SER A 189 14.78 13.19 12.29
CA SER A 189 15.97 13.94 12.72
C SER A 189 15.62 15.09 13.67
N GLU A 190 14.50 15.77 13.47
CA GLU A 190 14.05 16.89 14.31
C GLU A 190 13.48 16.41 15.65
N ASN A 191 12.64 15.37 15.65
CA ASN A 191 11.96 14.89 16.87
C ASN A 191 12.83 13.99 17.75
N PHE A 192 13.74 13.21 17.15
CA PHE A 192 14.50 12.18 17.85
C PHE A 192 16.01 12.29 17.64
N HIS A 193 16.52 13.32 16.95
CA HIS A 193 17.96 13.51 16.70
C HIS A 193 18.65 12.28 16.09
N ASN A 194 17.91 11.53 15.25
CA ASN A 194 18.36 10.26 14.68
C ASN A 194 18.76 9.20 15.73
N ALA A 195 18.13 9.22 16.90
CA ALA A 195 18.33 8.22 17.94
C ALA A 195 18.12 6.78 17.39
N PRO A 196 18.83 5.78 17.93
CA PRO A 196 18.67 4.41 17.50
C PRO A 196 17.26 3.87 17.85
N ILE A 197 16.87 2.84 17.11
CA ILE A 197 15.61 2.09 17.30
C ILE A 197 15.84 0.64 17.77
N GLN A 198 17.07 0.28 18.06
CA GLN A 198 17.46 -1.04 18.60
C GLN A 198 18.88 -0.92 19.18
N PRO A 199 19.32 -1.86 20.02
CA PRO A 199 20.69 -1.88 20.53
C PRO A 199 21.71 -1.98 19.40
N SER A 200 22.92 -1.45 19.63
CA SER A 200 24.06 -1.70 18.76
C SER A 200 24.56 -3.14 18.91
N GLY A 201 25.22 -3.65 17.86
CA GLY A 201 25.77 -5.00 17.85
C GLY A 201 24.83 -6.06 17.26
N PRO A 202 25.08 -7.35 17.55
CA PRO A 202 24.29 -8.45 17.01
C PRO A 202 22.83 -8.40 17.46
N LYS A 203 21.90 -8.83 16.58
CA LYS A 203 20.49 -8.98 16.93
C LYS A 203 20.32 -10.00 18.07
N THR A 204 19.40 -9.71 18.99
CA THR A 204 18.98 -10.62 20.06
C THR A 204 17.47 -10.69 20.10
N VAL A 205 16.90 -11.86 20.44
CA VAL A 205 15.45 -12.12 20.37
C VAL A 205 14.61 -11.25 21.33
N GLY A 206 15.19 -10.82 22.45
CA GLY A 206 14.41 -10.35 23.60
C GLY A 206 14.98 -9.15 24.34
N TYR A 207 15.73 -8.28 23.67
CA TYR A 207 16.28 -7.07 24.31
C TYR A 207 15.19 -6.17 24.89
N ASP A 208 15.53 -5.38 25.92
CA ASP A 208 14.60 -4.43 26.52
C ASP A 208 14.23 -3.32 25.51
N THR A 209 12.94 -3.24 25.18
CA THR A 209 12.39 -2.31 24.20
C THR A 209 12.01 -0.97 24.81
N THR A 210 11.95 -0.87 26.14
CA THR A 210 11.55 0.35 26.89
C THR A 210 12.28 1.63 26.43
N PRO A 211 13.61 1.62 26.16
CA PRO A 211 14.32 2.81 25.71
C PRO A 211 13.93 3.32 24.31
N TYR A 212 13.23 2.50 23.52
CA TYR A 212 12.86 2.81 22.13
C TYR A 212 11.37 3.09 21.94
N GLU A 213 10.56 3.00 23.01
CA GLU A 213 9.10 3.00 22.91
C GLU A 213 8.57 4.28 22.24
N LYS A 214 9.11 5.45 22.56
CA LYS A 214 8.71 6.72 21.92
C LYS A 214 8.97 6.72 20.42
N GLN A 215 10.10 6.15 19.98
CA GLN A 215 10.41 5.99 18.57
C GLN A 215 9.48 4.97 17.92
N TYR A 216 9.18 3.85 18.60
CA TYR A 216 8.31 2.80 18.10
C TYR A 216 6.87 3.26 17.92
N GLU A 217 6.31 3.97 18.90
CA GLU A 217 5.00 4.60 18.79
C GLU A 217 4.94 5.57 17.60
N TRP A 218 5.95 6.44 17.45
CA TRP A 218 5.95 7.44 16.38
C TRP A 218 6.17 6.85 14.98
N LEU A 219 7.11 5.91 14.85
CA LEU A 219 7.47 5.28 13.57
C LEU A 219 6.46 4.21 13.15
N GLY A 220 6.04 3.38 14.10
CA GLY A 220 5.09 2.30 13.89
C GLY A 220 3.66 2.79 13.74
N TYR A 221 3.34 3.94 14.34
CA TYR A 221 2.07 4.65 14.21
C TYR A 221 0.85 3.74 14.36
N HIS A 222 -0.22 3.98 13.59
CA HIS A 222 -1.48 3.23 13.71
C HIS A 222 -1.32 1.76 13.28
N ALA A 223 -0.42 1.42 12.35
CA ALA A 223 -0.13 0.02 12.02
C ALA A 223 0.36 -0.78 13.24
N ARG A 224 1.27 -0.19 14.04
CA ARG A 224 1.73 -0.81 15.29
C ARG A 224 0.58 -0.97 16.28
N GLU A 225 -0.21 0.08 16.49
CA GLU A 225 -1.38 0.02 17.38
C GLU A 225 -2.32 -1.13 17.00
N LEU A 226 -2.65 -1.28 15.71
CA LEU A 226 -3.53 -2.36 15.23
C LEU A 226 -2.95 -3.75 15.50
N ILE A 227 -1.66 -3.97 15.26
CA ILE A 227 -1.00 -5.26 15.51
C ILE A 227 -1.04 -5.61 17.00
N PHE A 228 -0.66 -4.65 17.86
CA PHE A 228 -0.55 -4.89 19.30
C PHE A 228 -1.94 -5.08 19.93
N ASN A 229 -2.93 -4.26 19.56
CA ASN A 229 -4.31 -4.43 20.00
C ASN A 229 -4.88 -5.80 19.58
N PHE A 230 -4.61 -6.25 18.36
CA PHE A 230 -5.06 -7.57 17.88
C PHE A 230 -4.48 -8.71 18.73
N LEU A 231 -3.17 -8.66 19.01
CA LEU A 231 -2.50 -9.69 19.81
C LEU A 231 -2.95 -9.65 21.28
N ASP A 232 -3.13 -8.46 21.84
CA ASP A 232 -3.57 -8.28 23.22
C ASP A 232 -5.02 -8.79 23.39
N GLU A 233 -5.90 -8.60 22.40
CA GLU A 233 -7.23 -9.23 22.34
C GLU A 233 -7.13 -10.76 22.39
N CYS A 234 -6.26 -11.36 21.56
CA CYS A 234 -6.05 -12.81 21.52
C CYS A 234 -5.47 -13.38 22.83
N ILE A 235 -4.68 -12.58 23.57
CA ILE A 235 -4.11 -12.98 24.85
C ILE A 235 -5.14 -12.90 25.97
N ALA A 236 -6.01 -11.88 25.95
CA ALA A 236 -7.03 -11.64 26.95
C ALA A 236 -8.11 -12.74 26.95
N ASP A 237 -8.61 -13.11 25.77
CA ASP A 237 -9.61 -14.17 25.64
C ASP A 237 -8.95 -15.55 25.47
N LYS A 238 -9.11 -16.42 26.48
CA LYS A 238 -8.53 -17.78 26.49
C LYS A 238 -9.23 -18.76 25.55
N SER A 239 -10.43 -18.45 25.06
CA SER A 239 -11.13 -19.25 24.05
C SER A 239 -10.55 -19.08 22.64
N ILE A 240 -9.67 -18.10 22.46
CA ILE A 240 -9.06 -17.78 21.18
C ILE A 240 -7.86 -18.67 20.89
N THR A 241 -7.82 -19.25 19.70
CA THR A 241 -6.61 -19.80 19.08
C THR A 241 -6.15 -18.90 17.94
N VAL A 242 -4.86 -18.95 17.61
CA VAL A 242 -4.23 -18.01 16.68
C VAL A 242 -3.36 -18.75 15.69
N ASP A 243 -3.54 -18.46 14.41
CA ASP A 243 -2.68 -18.96 13.33
C ASP A 243 -1.91 -17.80 12.69
N VAL A 244 -0.61 -17.98 12.49
CA VAL A 244 0.28 -16.91 12.05
C VAL A 244 1.12 -17.33 10.86
N PHE A 245 1.08 -16.55 9.79
CA PHE A 245 2.16 -16.51 8.81
C PHE A 245 3.11 -15.37 9.11
N ALA A 246 4.40 -15.67 9.28
CA ALA A 246 5.43 -14.66 9.46
C ALA A 246 6.55 -14.85 8.42
N PHE A 247 6.76 -13.84 7.59
CA PHE A 247 7.91 -13.78 6.68
C PHE A 247 9.17 -13.41 7.46
N ASP A 248 9.28 -12.14 7.88
CA ASP A 248 10.39 -11.59 8.66
C ASP A 248 9.86 -11.32 10.09
N LEU A 249 10.51 -11.89 11.09
CA LEU A 249 10.08 -11.91 12.50
C LEU A 249 11.26 -11.68 13.44
N ASP A 250 11.42 -10.43 13.88
CA ASP A 250 12.43 -10.06 14.88
C ASP A 250 11.96 -9.01 15.90
N GLU A 251 10.68 -8.62 15.88
CA GLU A 251 10.14 -7.62 16.80
C GLU A 251 9.93 -8.24 18.20
N PRO A 252 10.67 -7.81 19.24
CA PRO A 252 10.69 -8.50 20.52
C PRO A 252 9.33 -8.56 21.24
N ASP A 253 8.52 -7.52 21.15
CA ASP A 253 7.25 -7.41 21.84
C ASP A 253 6.13 -8.22 21.18
N ILE A 254 6.18 -8.40 19.86
CA ILE A 254 5.35 -9.36 19.12
C ILE A 254 5.79 -10.78 19.48
N ILE A 255 7.10 -11.06 19.51
CA ILE A 255 7.61 -12.39 19.89
C ILE A 255 7.19 -12.75 21.31
N ARG A 256 7.27 -11.82 22.27
CA ARG A 256 6.76 -12.02 23.65
C ARG A 256 5.27 -12.36 23.66
N ARG A 257 4.46 -11.72 22.82
CA ARG A 257 3.02 -12.00 22.69
C ARG A 257 2.76 -13.39 22.09
N PHE A 258 3.51 -13.78 21.08
CA PHE A 258 3.45 -15.15 20.54
C PHE A 258 3.80 -16.20 21.60
N VAL A 259 4.84 -15.98 22.40
CA VAL A 259 5.18 -16.87 23.53
C VAL A 259 4.05 -16.92 24.58
N LYS A 260 3.40 -15.78 24.89
CA LYS A 260 2.29 -15.71 25.84
C LYS A 260 1.02 -16.46 25.37
N LEU A 261 0.82 -16.62 24.06
CA LEU A 261 -0.30 -17.41 23.54
C LEU A 261 -0.13 -18.91 23.87
N GLY A 262 1.12 -19.39 24.00
CA GLY A 262 1.43 -20.77 24.33
C GLY A 262 0.87 -21.74 23.29
N SER A 263 0.31 -22.87 23.75
CA SER A 263 -0.27 -23.91 22.88
C SER A 263 -1.45 -23.47 22.01
N ARG A 264 -1.99 -22.27 22.22
CA ARG A 264 -3.06 -21.69 21.39
C ARG A 264 -2.56 -21.08 20.09
N LEU A 265 -1.24 -20.96 19.91
CA LEU A 265 -0.61 -20.43 18.70
C LEU A 265 -0.19 -21.57 17.77
N ARG A 266 -0.45 -21.45 16.47
CA ARG A 266 0.35 -22.07 15.41
C ARG A 266 1.05 -21.03 14.56
N LEU A 267 2.29 -21.32 14.19
CA LEU A 267 3.17 -20.42 13.45
C LEU A 267 3.74 -21.12 12.21
N PHE A 268 3.63 -20.46 11.07
CA PHE A 268 4.36 -20.80 9.86
C PHE A 268 5.39 -19.70 9.56
N LEU A 269 6.67 -20.06 9.64
CA LEU A 269 7.80 -19.13 9.47
C LEU A 269 8.51 -19.34 8.13
N ASP A 270 8.85 -18.26 7.44
CA ASP A 270 9.72 -18.37 6.26
C ASP A 270 11.12 -18.87 6.65
N ASN A 271 11.69 -19.76 5.85
CA ASN A 271 13.05 -20.29 6.07
C ASN A 271 13.96 -20.13 4.84
N ALA A 272 13.69 -19.14 3.99
CA ALA A 272 14.60 -18.81 2.90
C ALA A 272 15.98 -18.43 3.47
N SER A 273 17.04 -18.52 2.66
CA SER A 273 18.42 -18.36 3.13
C SER A 273 18.69 -17.07 3.90
N LEU A 274 17.94 -15.99 3.62
CA LEU A 274 18.06 -14.72 4.35
C LEU A 274 17.54 -14.78 5.80
N HIS A 275 16.65 -15.74 6.12
CA HIS A 275 16.07 -15.98 7.45
C HIS A 275 16.67 -17.21 8.16
N VAL A 276 17.60 -17.94 7.54
CA VAL A 276 18.29 -19.08 8.19
C VAL A 276 19.81 -18.99 8.08
N GLY A 277 20.33 -17.89 7.57
CA GLY A 277 21.76 -17.63 7.47
C GLY A 277 22.41 -17.38 8.86
N PRO A 278 23.74 -17.29 8.93
CA PRO A 278 24.49 -17.16 10.19
C PRO A 278 24.14 -15.94 11.04
N HIS A 279 23.54 -14.91 10.45
CA HIS A 279 23.14 -13.67 11.13
C HIS A 279 21.62 -13.53 11.31
N ALA A 280 20.85 -14.54 10.90
CA ALA A 280 19.41 -14.56 11.08
C ALA A 280 19.06 -14.88 12.55
N ILE A 281 18.07 -14.18 13.07
CA ILE A 281 17.60 -14.33 14.46
C ILE A 281 16.42 -15.31 14.54
N GLU A 282 15.74 -15.49 13.42
CA GLU A 282 14.54 -16.28 13.20
C GLU A 282 14.69 -17.76 13.66
N PRO A 283 15.84 -18.45 13.49
CA PRO A 283 16.02 -19.78 14.07
C PRO A 283 15.94 -19.79 15.61
N GLN A 284 16.45 -18.74 16.26
CA GLN A 284 16.36 -18.59 17.72
C GLN A 284 14.91 -18.26 18.13
N VAL A 285 14.23 -17.40 17.38
CA VAL A 285 12.80 -17.09 17.57
C VAL A 285 11.95 -18.36 17.42
N GLN A 286 12.19 -19.16 16.38
CA GLN A 286 11.49 -20.41 16.13
C GLN A 286 11.69 -21.38 17.31
N ALA A 287 12.91 -21.53 17.81
CA ALA A 287 13.20 -22.38 18.95
C ALA A 287 12.49 -21.89 20.23
N LEU A 288 12.45 -20.57 20.46
CA LEU A 288 11.74 -19.97 21.59
C LEU A 288 10.23 -20.24 21.52
N ILE A 289 9.62 -20.03 20.35
CA ILE A 289 8.18 -20.24 20.17
C ILE A 289 7.83 -21.73 20.24
N LYS A 290 8.67 -22.64 19.70
CA LYS A 290 8.47 -24.10 19.85
C LYS A 290 8.39 -24.54 21.32
N LYS A 291 9.18 -23.93 22.21
CA LYS A 291 9.16 -24.24 23.66
C LYS A 291 7.83 -23.87 24.33
N SER A 292 7.12 -22.85 23.83
CA SER A 292 5.86 -22.37 24.43
C SER A 292 4.62 -22.91 23.71
N ALA A 293 4.62 -22.92 22.38
CA ALA A 293 3.51 -23.38 21.56
C ALA A 293 3.49 -24.90 21.33
N GLY A 294 4.63 -25.57 21.52
CA GLY A 294 4.83 -26.98 21.17
C GLY A 294 5.36 -27.14 19.74
N SER A 295 6.25 -28.12 19.53
CA SER A 295 6.97 -28.31 18.27
C SER A 295 6.06 -28.53 17.06
N ASN A 296 4.94 -29.22 17.23
CA ASN A 296 3.98 -29.51 16.14
C ASN A 296 3.21 -28.27 15.67
N ASN A 297 3.16 -27.24 16.50
CA ASN A 297 2.48 -25.99 16.20
C ASN A 297 3.38 -24.99 15.46
N VAL A 298 4.66 -25.28 15.24
CA VAL A 298 5.58 -24.37 14.55
C VAL A 298 6.20 -25.05 13.34
N GLN A 299 5.72 -24.66 12.17
CA GLN A 299 6.25 -25.08 10.88
C GLN A 299 7.13 -23.99 10.27
N SER A 300 8.01 -24.38 9.37
CA SER A 300 8.81 -23.43 8.60
C SER A 300 9.02 -23.92 7.18
N GLY A 301 8.97 -23.01 6.22
CA GLY A 301 9.11 -23.33 4.81
C GLY A 301 9.06 -22.09 3.95
N HIS A 302 9.43 -22.23 2.68
CA HIS A 302 9.21 -21.23 1.66
C HIS A 302 8.70 -21.92 0.38
N PHE A 303 7.95 -21.19 -0.43
CA PHE A 303 7.50 -21.67 -1.74
C PHE A 303 8.69 -21.69 -2.72
N LYS A 304 8.56 -21.08 -3.91
CA LYS A 304 9.69 -21.00 -4.86
C LYS A 304 10.87 -20.19 -4.31
N ARG A 305 10.57 -19.10 -3.59
CA ARG A 305 11.58 -18.19 -3.05
C ARG A 305 11.29 -17.85 -1.60
N PHE A 306 10.05 -17.48 -1.29
CA PHE A 306 9.61 -17.00 0.02
C PHE A 306 8.19 -17.48 0.32
N ALA A 307 7.88 -17.67 1.60
CA ALA A 307 6.54 -17.58 2.19
C ALA A 307 6.33 -16.13 2.68
N HIS A 308 6.13 -15.20 1.74
CA HIS A 308 6.19 -13.75 1.97
C HIS A 308 4.94 -13.15 2.67
N ASN A 309 4.29 -13.91 3.55
CA ASN A 309 3.03 -13.55 4.18
C ASN A 309 3.26 -12.87 5.54
N LYS A 310 2.33 -11.98 5.92
CA LYS A 310 2.30 -11.31 7.23
C LYS A 310 0.85 -11.31 7.70
N VAL A 311 0.45 -12.41 8.34
CA VAL A 311 -0.95 -12.69 8.64
C VAL A 311 -1.08 -13.20 10.06
N ILE A 312 -2.08 -12.70 10.80
CA ILE A 312 -2.50 -13.24 12.09
C ILE A 312 -4.01 -13.50 12.00
N ILE A 313 -4.44 -14.75 12.21
CA ILE A 313 -5.83 -15.19 12.14
C ILE A 313 -6.28 -15.48 13.56
N GLN A 314 -7.36 -14.84 13.99
CA GLN A 314 -8.00 -15.08 15.27
C GLN A 314 -9.15 -16.07 15.07
N LYS A 315 -9.16 -17.13 15.88
CA LYS A 315 -10.21 -18.14 15.85
C LYS A 315 -10.85 -18.30 17.22
N GLN A 316 -12.18 -18.32 17.27
CA GLN A 316 -12.92 -18.61 18.48
C GLN A 316 -13.58 -19.97 18.32
N ASN A 317 -13.30 -20.91 19.23
CA ASN A 317 -13.78 -22.29 19.16
C ASN A 317 -13.50 -22.92 17.77
N ASP A 318 -12.26 -22.76 17.30
CA ASP A 318 -11.74 -23.21 15.99
C ASP A 318 -12.41 -22.59 14.76
N LYS A 319 -13.29 -21.59 14.92
CA LYS A 319 -13.88 -20.84 13.81
C LYS A 319 -13.13 -19.53 13.60
N PRO A 320 -12.64 -19.24 12.38
CA PRO A 320 -12.00 -17.96 12.09
C PRO A 320 -13.02 -16.82 12.14
N ILE A 321 -12.70 -15.77 12.90
CA ILE A 321 -13.61 -14.63 13.14
C ILE A 321 -13.00 -13.29 12.74
N LYS A 322 -11.67 -13.19 12.71
CA LYS A 322 -10.95 -11.94 12.41
C LYS A 322 -9.59 -12.28 11.82
N VAL A 323 -9.11 -11.43 10.92
CA VAL A 323 -7.76 -11.57 10.35
C VAL A 323 -7.07 -10.22 10.24
N LEU A 324 -5.79 -10.20 10.62
CA LEU A 324 -4.84 -9.13 10.35
C LEU A 324 -3.96 -9.54 9.18
N THR A 325 -3.80 -8.66 8.20
CA THR A 325 -2.93 -8.85 7.02
C THR A 325 -2.32 -7.51 6.59
N GLY A 326 -1.56 -7.48 5.49
CA GLY A 326 -0.98 -6.25 4.95
C GLY A 326 0.44 -6.46 4.44
N SER A 327 1.19 -5.36 4.31
CA SER A 327 2.58 -5.37 3.86
C SER A 327 3.58 -5.40 5.02
N THR A 328 3.17 -5.06 6.25
CA THR A 328 4.04 -4.93 7.41
C THR A 328 4.61 -6.26 7.89
N ASN A 329 5.93 -6.45 7.78
CA ASN A 329 6.64 -7.54 8.48
C ASN A 329 6.56 -7.38 10.00
N PHE A 330 6.56 -8.50 10.73
CA PHE A 330 6.60 -8.52 12.19
C PHE A 330 8.04 -8.33 12.70
N SER A 331 8.72 -7.33 12.15
CA SER A 331 10.13 -7.03 12.37
C SER A 331 10.33 -5.55 12.68
N ILE A 332 11.43 -5.22 13.36
CA ILE A 332 11.86 -3.84 13.67
C ILE A 332 11.92 -3.01 12.39
N ARG A 333 12.45 -3.59 11.31
CA ARG A 333 12.51 -2.90 10.01
C ARG A 333 11.12 -2.73 9.39
N GLY A 334 10.28 -3.76 9.45
CA GLY A 334 8.92 -3.74 8.93
C GLY A 334 8.05 -2.66 9.57
N LEU A 335 8.10 -2.54 10.89
CA LEU A 335 7.29 -1.60 11.66
C LEU A 335 7.87 -0.20 11.71
N TYR A 336 9.20 -0.06 11.85
CA TYR A 336 9.79 1.22 12.26
C TYR A 336 10.67 1.87 11.19
N VAL A 337 10.95 1.19 10.06
CA VAL A 337 11.84 1.71 9.01
C VAL A 337 11.16 1.84 7.66
N GLN A 338 10.27 0.91 7.34
CA GLN A 338 9.60 0.82 6.05
C GLN A 338 8.19 1.39 6.11
N SER A 339 7.74 1.99 5.01
CA SER A 339 6.35 2.43 4.83
C SER A 339 5.51 1.23 4.42
N ASN A 340 4.71 0.75 5.36
CA ASN A 340 3.88 -0.42 5.21
C ASN A 340 2.46 -0.13 5.71
N ASN A 341 1.56 -1.07 5.49
CA ASN A 341 0.18 -1.01 5.93
C ASN A 341 -0.23 -2.31 6.62
N VAL A 342 -1.19 -2.18 7.52
CA VAL A 342 -1.92 -3.22 8.22
C VAL A 342 -3.40 -3.07 7.90
N LEU A 343 -4.05 -4.20 7.60
CA LEU A 343 -5.48 -4.32 7.40
C LEU A 343 -6.01 -5.29 8.46
N VAL A 344 -7.05 -4.90 9.19
CA VAL A 344 -7.75 -5.78 10.12
C VAL A 344 -9.19 -5.94 9.67
N PHE A 345 -9.55 -7.15 9.28
CA PHE A 345 -10.92 -7.53 8.90
C PHE A 345 -11.59 -8.21 10.09
N ASN A 346 -12.64 -7.57 10.61
CA ASN A 346 -13.55 -8.16 11.60
C ASN A 346 -14.70 -8.87 10.88
N ASP A 347 -14.35 -9.91 10.14
CA ASP A 347 -15.26 -10.61 9.24
C ASP A 347 -14.86 -12.08 9.11
N SER A 348 -15.80 -12.99 9.41
CA SER A 348 -15.54 -14.43 9.40
C SER A 348 -15.35 -14.99 7.99
N VAL A 349 -15.97 -14.39 6.96
CA VAL A 349 -15.83 -14.86 5.57
C VAL A 349 -14.42 -14.57 5.07
N VAL A 350 -13.93 -13.35 5.30
CA VAL A 350 -12.54 -13.00 4.96
C VAL A 350 -11.57 -13.83 5.80
N ALA A 351 -11.78 -13.95 7.11
CA ALA A 351 -10.91 -14.73 7.98
C ALA A 351 -10.83 -16.22 7.57
N ASP A 352 -11.95 -16.82 7.14
CA ASP A 352 -12.01 -18.20 6.67
C ASP A 352 -11.19 -18.43 5.40
N LEU A 353 -11.17 -17.49 4.45
CA LEU A 353 -10.32 -17.58 3.26
C LEU A 353 -8.82 -17.62 3.63
N TYR A 354 -8.41 -16.80 4.60
CA TYR A 354 -7.03 -16.82 5.09
C TYR A 354 -6.72 -18.09 5.88
N GLU A 355 -7.68 -18.62 6.65
CA GLU A 355 -7.53 -19.88 7.39
C GLU A 355 -7.38 -21.08 6.44
N GLN A 356 -8.16 -21.14 5.36
CA GLN A 356 -8.00 -22.17 4.32
C GLN A 356 -6.59 -22.10 3.70
N ALA A 357 -6.09 -20.89 3.41
CA ALA A 357 -4.73 -20.72 2.93
C ALA A 357 -3.68 -21.15 3.97
N PHE A 358 -3.91 -20.84 5.24
CA PHE A 358 -3.04 -21.28 6.34
C PHE A 358 -3.00 -22.81 6.44
N GLN A 359 -4.15 -23.48 6.43
CA GLN A 359 -4.20 -24.95 6.49
C GLN A 359 -3.44 -25.61 5.34
N GLU A 360 -3.64 -25.17 4.10
CA GLU A 360 -2.97 -25.73 2.93
C GLU A 360 -1.43 -25.63 3.07
N ALA A 361 -0.93 -24.47 3.48
CA ALA A 361 0.51 -24.27 3.65
C ALA A 361 1.07 -25.05 4.84
N PHE A 362 0.35 -25.03 5.97
CA PHE A 362 0.79 -25.63 7.23
C PHE A 362 0.81 -27.16 7.17
N ILE A 363 -0.15 -27.78 6.47
CA ILE A 363 -0.23 -29.24 6.32
C ILE A 363 0.69 -29.73 5.19
N ASN A 364 0.62 -29.12 4.00
CA ASN A 364 1.42 -29.54 2.86
C ASN A 364 1.63 -28.40 1.83
N MET A 365 2.56 -27.51 2.16
CA MET A 365 2.98 -26.38 1.31
C MET A 365 3.28 -26.76 -0.15
N ASN A 366 3.80 -27.97 -0.43
CA ASN A 366 4.15 -28.39 -1.79
C ASN A 366 2.91 -28.55 -2.70
N LYS A 367 1.72 -28.74 -2.12
CA LYS A 367 0.46 -28.86 -2.86
C LYS A 367 -0.30 -27.54 -2.98
N PHE A 368 0.16 -26.48 -2.32
CA PHE A 368 -0.55 -25.21 -2.22
C PHE A 368 -0.96 -24.65 -3.58
N SER A 369 -0.07 -24.64 -4.57
CA SER A 369 -0.37 -24.05 -5.89
C SER A 369 -1.44 -24.79 -6.69
N SER A 370 -1.76 -26.03 -6.31
CA SER A 370 -2.81 -26.85 -6.90
C SER A 370 -4.07 -26.91 -6.03
N SER A 371 -4.09 -26.20 -4.89
CA SER A 371 -5.23 -26.16 -3.97
C SER A 371 -6.37 -25.29 -4.51
N GLN A 372 -7.56 -25.46 -3.93
CA GLN A 372 -8.73 -24.66 -4.30
C GLN A 372 -8.53 -23.17 -3.93
N ILE A 373 -7.90 -22.87 -2.79
CA ILE A 373 -7.66 -21.51 -2.30
C ILE A 373 -6.64 -20.75 -3.17
N ALA A 374 -5.76 -21.47 -3.87
CA ALA A 374 -4.82 -20.89 -4.84
C ALA A 374 -5.33 -20.90 -6.29
N SER A 375 -6.56 -21.33 -6.57
CA SER A 375 -7.02 -21.52 -7.96
C SER A 375 -7.64 -20.27 -8.61
N ARG A 376 -8.03 -19.27 -7.82
CA ARG A 376 -8.84 -18.14 -8.28
C ARG A 376 -8.76 -16.92 -7.36
N TRP A 377 -9.36 -15.83 -7.82
CA TRP A 377 -9.80 -14.74 -6.97
C TRP A 377 -11.10 -15.10 -6.25
N PHE A 378 -11.23 -14.65 -5.02
CA PHE A 378 -12.43 -14.72 -4.20
C PHE A 378 -12.96 -13.30 -4.07
N ASP A 379 -14.14 -13.04 -4.65
CA ASP A 379 -14.81 -11.75 -4.57
C ASP A 379 -15.70 -11.71 -3.32
N VAL A 380 -15.51 -10.69 -2.49
CA VAL A 380 -16.23 -10.43 -1.24
C VAL A 380 -16.94 -9.09 -1.40
N ASN A 381 -18.19 -9.11 -1.86
CA ASN A 381 -18.91 -7.93 -2.33
C ASN A 381 -20.19 -7.59 -1.54
N ASN A 382 -20.60 -8.44 -0.59
CA ASN A 382 -21.87 -8.31 0.12
C ASN A 382 -21.73 -8.39 1.65
N GLU A 383 -20.51 -8.37 2.17
CA GLU A 383 -20.29 -8.43 3.61
C GLU A 383 -20.61 -7.09 4.25
N LYS A 384 -21.36 -7.13 5.35
CA LYS A 384 -21.78 -5.93 6.06
C LYS A 384 -20.55 -5.20 6.59
N GLY A 385 -20.51 -3.88 6.40
CA GLY A 385 -19.45 -3.06 6.98
C GLY A 385 -18.09 -3.17 6.29
N LEU A 386 -18.01 -3.86 5.14
CA LEU A 386 -16.82 -3.98 4.30
C LEU A 386 -17.03 -3.29 2.93
N PRO A 387 -15.95 -2.79 2.30
CA PRO A 387 -16.01 -2.45 0.87
C PRO A 387 -16.07 -3.71 0.01
N SER A 388 -16.51 -3.56 -1.24
CA SER A 388 -16.26 -4.57 -2.26
C SER A 388 -14.77 -4.82 -2.41
N LEU A 389 -14.35 -6.07 -2.25
CA LEU A 389 -12.95 -6.48 -2.34
C LEU A 389 -12.80 -7.84 -3.02
N SER A 390 -11.57 -8.13 -3.46
CA SER A 390 -11.20 -9.44 -3.97
C SER A 390 -9.85 -9.85 -3.41
N VAL A 391 -9.71 -11.12 -3.04
CA VAL A 391 -8.45 -11.70 -2.55
C VAL A 391 -8.04 -12.91 -3.38
N ALA A 392 -6.74 -13.10 -3.58
CA ALA A 392 -6.16 -14.28 -4.21
C ALA A 392 -4.90 -14.67 -3.45
N PHE A 393 -4.67 -15.97 -3.30
CA PHE A 393 -3.55 -16.51 -2.52
C PHE A 393 -2.53 -17.19 -3.43
N SER A 394 -1.35 -16.56 -3.54
CA SER A 394 -0.22 -17.09 -4.29
C SER A 394 0.61 -18.07 -3.44
N PRO A 395 1.36 -19.00 -4.05
CA PRO A 395 1.55 -19.20 -5.48
C PRO A 395 0.36 -19.89 -6.17
N HIS A 396 0.12 -19.54 -7.43
CA HIS A 396 -0.85 -20.20 -8.29
C HIS A 396 -0.16 -21.24 -9.18
N SER A 397 -0.91 -22.21 -9.72
CA SER A 397 -0.42 -23.13 -10.76
C SER A 397 0.02 -22.39 -12.03
N THR A 398 -0.59 -21.23 -12.29
CA THR A 398 -0.21 -20.29 -13.35
C THR A 398 -0.40 -18.85 -12.89
N TYR A 399 0.54 -17.97 -13.26
CA TYR A 399 0.47 -16.55 -12.87
C TYR A 399 -0.75 -15.83 -13.46
N HIS A 400 -1.34 -16.35 -14.54
CA HIS A 400 -2.54 -15.79 -15.17
C HIS A 400 -3.71 -15.65 -14.19
N VAL A 401 -3.80 -16.53 -13.19
CA VAL A 401 -4.85 -16.48 -12.16
C VAL A 401 -4.89 -15.12 -11.47
N SER A 402 -3.74 -14.58 -11.06
CA SER A 402 -3.68 -13.29 -10.35
C SER A 402 -3.37 -12.13 -11.27
N LEU A 403 -2.42 -12.28 -12.19
CA LEU A 403 -1.87 -11.17 -12.95
C LEU A 403 -2.80 -10.65 -14.05
N ASP A 404 -3.63 -11.50 -14.68
CA ASP A 404 -4.50 -11.06 -15.78
C ASP A 404 -5.57 -10.06 -15.31
N LYS A 405 -6.17 -10.29 -14.13
CA LYS A 405 -7.16 -9.36 -13.54
C LYS A 405 -6.55 -7.98 -13.29
N VAL A 406 -5.31 -7.94 -12.81
CA VAL A 406 -4.59 -6.69 -12.53
C VAL A 406 -4.18 -6.00 -13.84
N ALA A 407 -3.64 -6.74 -14.81
CA ALA A 407 -3.28 -6.21 -16.13
C ALA A 407 -4.49 -5.61 -16.85
N ALA A 408 -5.61 -6.34 -16.86
CA ALA A 408 -6.86 -5.85 -17.44
C ALA A 408 -7.36 -4.56 -16.77
N ALA A 409 -7.17 -4.40 -15.45
CA ALA A 409 -7.52 -3.16 -14.76
C ALA A 409 -6.65 -1.98 -15.23
N VAL A 410 -5.35 -2.19 -15.42
CA VAL A 410 -4.42 -1.20 -15.96
C VAL A 410 -4.78 -0.82 -17.40
N GLU A 411 -4.97 -1.81 -18.27
CA GLU A 411 -5.29 -1.61 -19.69
C GLU A 411 -6.65 -0.93 -19.90
N ASN A 412 -7.65 -1.28 -19.08
CA ASN A 412 -9.00 -0.73 -19.22
C ASN A 412 -9.22 0.58 -18.46
N ALA A 413 -8.23 1.07 -17.69
CA ALA A 413 -8.31 2.34 -16.98
C ALA A 413 -8.73 3.48 -17.92
N LYS A 414 -9.66 4.34 -17.50
CA LYS A 414 -10.24 5.39 -18.36
C LYS A 414 -9.72 6.79 -18.08
N SER A 415 -9.17 7.03 -16.91
CA SER A 415 -8.76 8.36 -16.45
C SER A 415 -7.33 8.37 -15.91
N SER A 416 -6.98 7.42 -15.06
CA SER A 416 -5.66 7.39 -14.46
C SER A 416 -5.20 5.99 -14.06
N VAL A 417 -3.88 5.82 -13.98
CA VAL A 417 -3.24 4.69 -13.33
C VAL A 417 -2.22 5.24 -12.33
N LEU A 418 -2.43 4.93 -11.06
CA LEU A 418 -1.51 5.24 -9.98
C LEU A 418 -0.88 3.95 -9.48
N PHE A 419 0.45 3.89 -9.35
CA PHE A 419 1.13 2.67 -8.93
C PHE A 419 2.26 2.92 -7.92
N ALA A 420 2.47 1.94 -7.04
CA ALA A 420 3.63 1.86 -6.16
C ALA A 420 4.23 0.46 -6.32
N ILE A 421 5.30 0.34 -7.11
CA ILE A 421 5.87 -0.95 -7.51
C ILE A 421 7.31 -0.99 -7.04
N MET A 422 7.67 -1.96 -6.19
CA MET A 422 9.02 -2.04 -5.64
C MET A 422 10.10 -2.20 -6.73
N GLN A 423 9.88 -3.09 -7.70
CA GLN A 423 10.86 -3.44 -8.74
C GLN A 423 10.19 -3.56 -10.12
N LEU A 424 10.84 -3.02 -11.15
CA LEU A 424 10.34 -3.01 -12.53
C LEU A 424 10.99 -4.08 -13.43
N SER A 425 11.78 -4.99 -12.85
CA SER A 425 12.48 -6.08 -13.54
C SER A 425 11.66 -7.37 -13.71
N GLY A 426 10.40 -7.38 -13.25
CA GLY A 426 9.50 -8.53 -13.40
C GLY A 426 9.07 -8.77 -14.85
N THR A 427 8.42 -9.90 -15.10
CA THR A 427 7.81 -10.25 -16.39
C THR A 427 6.32 -10.56 -16.21
N GLY A 428 5.58 -10.64 -17.32
CA GLY A 428 4.16 -10.99 -17.33
C GLY A 428 3.24 -9.80 -17.57
N PRO A 429 1.93 -10.06 -17.67
CA PRO A 429 0.97 -9.14 -18.29
C PRO A 429 0.81 -7.82 -17.53
N VAL A 430 0.97 -7.83 -16.19
CA VAL A 430 0.95 -6.58 -15.41
C VAL A 430 2.12 -5.70 -15.79
N MET A 431 3.33 -6.25 -15.88
CA MET A 431 4.50 -5.47 -16.22
C MET A 431 4.43 -4.98 -17.67
N ASP A 432 3.93 -5.80 -18.59
CA ASP A 432 3.69 -5.39 -19.98
C ASP A 432 2.69 -4.23 -20.06
N ALA A 433 1.59 -4.30 -19.30
CA ALA A 433 0.61 -3.22 -19.21
C ALA A 433 1.23 -1.92 -18.65
N ILE A 434 2.04 -2.02 -17.59
CA ILE A 434 2.73 -0.86 -16.99
C ILE A 434 3.73 -0.26 -17.99
N LYS A 435 4.56 -1.07 -18.66
CA LYS A 435 5.52 -0.63 -19.67
C LYS A 435 4.84 0.15 -20.81
N ASN A 436 3.63 -0.26 -21.20
CA ASN A 436 2.88 0.38 -22.27
C ASN A 436 2.08 1.62 -21.84
N LEU A 437 2.02 1.98 -20.56
CA LEU A 437 1.24 3.14 -20.09
C LEU A 437 1.68 4.46 -20.71
N HIS A 438 2.99 4.66 -20.95
CA HIS A 438 3.50 5.89 -21.56
C HIS A 438 2.95 6.16 -22.97
N GLN A 439 2.48 5.11 -23.66
CA GLN A 439 1.85 5.25 -24.99
C GLN A 439 0.43 5.85 -24.90
N ARG A 440 -0.18 5.86 -23.72
CA ARG A 440 -1.58 6.24 -23.50
C ARG A 440 -1.70 7.71 -23.09
N LYS A 441 -1.60 8.61 -24.08
CA LYS A 441 -1.65 10.07 -23.90
C LYS A 441 -2.95 10.64 -23.32
N THR A 442 -4.01 9.83 -23.19
CA THR A 442 -5.34 10.27 -22.73
C THR A 442 -5.62 9.97 -21.26
N ILE A 443 -4.69 9.32 -20.55
CA ILE A 443 -4.83 9.02 -19.12
C ILE A 443 -3.66 9.57 -18.33
N PHE A 444 -3.92 9.97 -17.09
CA PHE A 444 -2.88 10.41 -16.16
C PHE A 444 -2.18 9.19 -15.55
N THR A 445 -0.86 9.10 -15.70
CA THR A 445 -0.07 8.03 -15.09
C THR A 445 0.93 8.62 -14.11
N TYR A 446 0.99 8.08 -12.90
CA TYR A 446 1.95 8.51 -11.88
C TYR A 446 2.27 7.37 -10.93
N GLY A 447 3.51 7.28 -10.46
CA GLY A 447 3.85 6.22 -9.52
C GLY A 447 5.24 6.33 -8.94
N VAL A 448 5.55 5.38 -8.06
CA VAL A 448 6.83 5.28 -7.37
C VAL A 448 7.44 3.89 -7.56
N THR A 449 8.76 3.86 -7.70
CA THR A 449 9.59 2.65 -7.79
C THR A 449 10.87 2.80 -6.99
N GLN A 450 11.44 1.69 -6.49
CA GLN A 450 12.75 1.74 -5.81
C GLN A 450 13.93 1.71 -6.79
N SER A 451 13.71 1.28 -8.04
CA SER A 451 14.76 1.20 -9.05
C SER A 451 14.37 2.00 -10.29
N GLU A 452 15.28 2.87 -10.73
CA GLU A 452 15.20 3.57 -12.02
C GLU A 452 15.53 2.64 -13.21
N GLY A 453 16.01 1.41 -12.94
CA GLY A 453 16.34 0.41 -13.96
C GLY A 453 15.15 -0.48 -14.35
N GLY A 454 14.99 -0.68 -15.67
CA GLY A 454 13.98 -1.56 -16.30
C GLY A 454 13.46 -0.96 -17.60
N ASP A 455 12.69 -1.72 -18.40
CA ASP A 455 12.10 -1.21 -19.67
C ASP A 455 10.91 -0.25 -19.46
N VAL A 456 10.74 0.30 -18.25
CA VAL A 456 9.70 1.27 -17.92
C VAL A 456 10.37 2.64 -17.86
N ASN A 457 10.13 3.45 -18.88
CA ASN A 457 10.59 4.84 -18.88
C ASN A 457 9.70 5.66 -17.95
N VAL A 458 10.27 6.20 -16.87
CA VAL A 458 9.63 7.20 -16.02
C VAL A 458 10.08 8.57 -16.48
N PHE A 459 9.14 9.50 -16.69
CA PHE A 459 9.43 10.84 -17.16
C PHE A 459 9.10 11.88 -16.09
N PRO A 460 9.84 13.01 -16.05
CA PRO A 460 9.44 14.16 -15.25
C PRO A 460 8.05 14.65 -15.68
N PRO A 461 7.17 15.07 -14.75
CA PRO A 461 5.85 15.58 -15.11
C PRO A 461 5.91 16.69 -16.18
N GLY A 462 5.16 16.53 -17.27
CA GLY A 462 4.99 17.56 -18.31
C GLY A 462 5.84 17.38 -19.58
N SER A 463 6.47 16.23 -19.78
CA SER A 463 7.21 15.90 -21.00
C SER A 463 6.32 15.20 -22.04
N SER A 464 6.69 15.27 -23.33
CA SER A 464 5.85 14.74 -24.42
C SER A 464 5.70 13.21 -24.44
N ASN A 465 6.53 12.49 -23.65
CA ASN A 465 6.46 11.05 -23.46
C ASN A 465 6.13 10.66 -21.99
N GLY A 466 5.78 11.64 -21.16
CA GLY A 466 5.19 11.49 -19.83
C GLY A 466 4.98 12.84 -19.14
#